data_AF-A0AAV5SPC2-F1
#
_entry.id   AF-A0AAV5SPC2-F1
#
_cell.length_a   1.000
_cell.length_b   1.000
_cell.length_c   1.000
_cell.angle_alpha   90.00
_cell.angle_beta   90.00
_cell.angle_gamma   90.00
#
_symmetry.space_group_name_H-M   'P 1'
#
loop_
_entity.id
_entity.type
_entity.pdbx_description
1 polymer ?
#
loop_
_entity_poly.entity_id
_entity_poly.type
_entity_poly.pdbx_seq_one_letter_code
_entity_poly.pdbx_strand_id
1 'polypeptide(L)'
;MTMCSSAIVMRPALRKLSTRFASTHTPDNLQAFREINKLASEGKWDNVNNKPKLFLLGRDKAEAYSTFMKINKSTDFFEQSSWGMYMKVIWRIVAFLSAIKLGVVAYETVVPEEKRLHYKYRHHGDHH
;
A
#
# COMPACT_ATOMS: atom_id res chain seq x y z
N MET A 1 54.21 30.91 -18.75
CA MET A 1 53.91 29.75 -17.90
C MET A 1 52.96 30.19 -16.80
N THR A 2 51.68 29.85 -16.88
CA THR A 2 50.76 29.80 -15.74
C THR A 2 49.66 28.80 -16.09
N MET A 3 49.77 27.60 -15.52
CA MET A 3 48.79 26.53 -15.69
C MET A 3 47.56 26.84 -14.80
N CYS A 4 46.38 26.92 -15.39
CA CYS A 4 45.13 26.89 -14.65
C CYS A 4 44.87 25.45 -14.18
N SER A 5 45.05 25.23 -12.87
CA SER A 5 44.83 23.96 -12.21
C SER A 5 43.34 23.74 -11.92
N SER A 6 42.83 22.59 -12.32
CA SER A 6 41.46 22.12 -12.18
C SER A 6 41.01 22.04 -10.71
N ALA A 7 39.93 22.73 -10.36
CA ALA A 7 39.21 22.49 -9.11
C ALA A 7 38.08 21.47 -9.36
N ILE A 8 38.35 20.20 -9.07
CA ILE A 8 37.32 19.16 -9.00
C ILE A 8 36.51 19.40 -7.72
N VAL A 9 35.28 19.88 -7.87
CA VAL A 9 34.32 20.01 -6.76
C VAL A 9 33.80 18.61 -6.41
N MET A 10 34.44 17.97 -5.42
CA MET A 10 33.95 16.74 -4.82
C MET A 10 32.68 17.06 -4.01
N ARG A 11 31.50 16.72 -4.54
CA ARG A 11 30.24 16.81 -3.80
C ARG A 11 30.21 15.66 -2.76
N PRO A 12 30.07 15.94 -1.46
CA PRO A 12 29.93 14.86 -0.49
C PRO A 12 28.61 14.13 -0.73
N ALA A 13 28.69 12.83 -0.97
CA ALA A 13 27.53 11.96 -1.06
C ALA A 13 26.80 11.96 0.29
N LEU A 14 25.59 12.53 0.32
CA LEU A 14 24.65 12.39 1.43
C LEU A 14 24.28 10.91 1.57
N ARG A 15 25.04 10.17 2.38
CA ARG A 15 24.63 8.86 2.86
C ARG A 15 23.36 9.06 3.67
N LYS A 16 22.22 8.59 3.13
CA LYS A 16 20.98 8.43 3.90
C LYS A 16 21.29 7.53 5.09
N LEU A 17 21.51 8.13 6.25
CA LEU A 17 21.53 7.43 7.52
C LEU A 17 20.12 6.88 7.72
N SER A 18 19.98 5.56 7.55
CA SER A 18 18.81 4.81 7.99
C SER A 18 18.73 4.99 9.51
N THR A 19 17.91 5.94 9.96
CA THR A 19 17.55 6.11 11.38
C THR A 19 16.80 4.87 11.84
N ARG A 20 17.54 3.86 12.32
CA ARG A 20 16.97 2.79 13.11
C ARG A 20 16.55 3.40 14.44
N PHE A 21 15.27 3.77 14.56
CA PHE A 21 14.65 4.07 15.84
C PHE A 21 14.78 2.83 16.73
N ALA A 22 15.76 2.83 17.64
CA ALA A 22 15.85 1.82 18.68
C ALA A 22 14.79 2.15 19.72
N SER A 23 13.68 1.41 19.74
CA SER A 23 12.65 1.54 20.77
C SER A 23 13.21 1.10 22.12
N THR A 24 13.16 1.97 23.13
CA THR A 24 13.61 1.74 24.51
C THR A 24 12.67 0.86 25.34
N HIS A 25 12.09 -0.19 24.76
CA HIS A 25 11.16 -1.08 25.46
C HIS A 25 11.67 -2.53 25.49
N THR A 26 11.83 -3.06 26.70
CA THR A 26 11.70 -4.46 27.18
C THR A 26 12.42 -5.62 26.45
N PRO A 27 12.90 -6.64 27.20
CA PRO A 27 13.60 -7.82 26.63
C PRO A 27 12.79 -8.60 25.56
N ASP A 28 11.45 -8.55 25.62
CA ASP A 28 10.56 -9.23 24.66
C ASP A 28 10.70 -8.73 23.22
N ASN A 29 10.92 -7.42 23.03
CA ASN A 29 11.06 -6.87 21.67
C ASN A 29 12.34 -7.36 21.02
N LEU A 30 13.41 -7.53 21.79
CA LEU A 30 14.71 -7.99 21.30
C LEU A 30 14.64 -9.46 20.84
N GLN A 31 13.84 -10.28 21.52
CA GLN A 31 13.56 -11.65 21.06
C GLN A 31 12.74 -11.66 19.77
N ALA A 32 11.69 -10.85 19.69
CA ALA A 32 10.90 -10.68 18.47
C ALA A 32 11.77 -10.22 17.28
N PHE A 33 12.69 -9.28 17.49
CA PHE A 33 13.64 -8.85 16.45
C PHE A 33 14.59 -9.96 16.01
N ARG A 34 15.06 -10.82 16.93
CA ARG A 34 15.88 -11.99 16.57
C ARG A 34 15.08 -13.00 15.76
N GLU A 35 13.83 -13.27 16.13
CA GLU A 35 12.91 -14.14 15.37
C GLU A 35 12.69 -13.58 13.95
N ILE A 36 12.40 -12.28 13.82
CA ILE A 36 12.24 -11.62 12.52
C ILE A 36 13.51 -11.74 11.68
N ASN A 37 14.68 -11.46 12.26
CA ASN A 37 15.95 -11.52 11.52
C ASN A 37 16.25 -12.95 11.03
N LYS A 38 15.93 -13.96 11.84
CA LYS A 38 16.01 -15.36 11.43
C LYS A 38 15.07 -15.63 10.25
N LEU A 39 13.79 -15.27 10.37
CA LEU A 39 12.79 -15.44 9.30
C LEU A 39 13.15 -14.66 8.02
N ALA A 40 13.78 -13.49 8.15
CA ALA A 40 14.28 -12.70 7.03
C ALA A 40 15.46 -13.39 6.34
N SER A 41 16.39 -13.95 7.11
CA SER A 41 17.53 -14.70 6.56
C SER A 41 17.09 -15.96 5.81
N GLU A 42 15.99 -16.59 6.25
CA GLU A 42 15.35 -17.72 5.59
C GLU A 42 14.48 -17.30 4.37
N GLY A 43 14.36 -16.00 4.10
CA GLY A 43 13.57 -15.47 2.98
C GLY A 43 12.06 -15.51 3.18
N LYS A 44 11.59 -15.79 4.41
CA LYS A 44 10.18 -15.86 4.81
C LYS A 44 9.61 -14.49 5.23
N TRP A 45 10.47 -13.54 5.56
CA TRP A 45 10.07 -12.19 5.94
C TRP A 45 10.29 -11.20 4.80
N ASP A 46 9.33 -10.31 4.58
CA ASP A 46 9.48 -9.14 3.72
C ASP A 46 10.00 -7.97 4.56
N ASN A 47 11.28 -7.64 4.37
CA ASN A 47 11.96 -6.58 5.11
C ASN A 47 11.50 -5.17 4.72
N VAL A 48 10.90 -5.00 3.52
CA VAL A 48 10.41 -3.69 3.07
C VAL A 48 9.14 -3.33 3.81
N ASN A 49 8.20 -4.27 3.87
CA ASN A 49 6.90 -4.06 4.52
C ASN A 49 6.89 -4.45 6.01
N ASN A 50 7.97 -5.07 6.50
CA ASN A 50 8.07 -5.66 7.83
C ASN A 50 6.91 -6.63 8.16
N LYS A 51 6.62 -7.54 7.22
CA LYS A 51 5.53 -8.53 7.33
C LYS A 51 5.96 -9.90 6.79
N PRO A 52 5.23 -10.99 7.10
CA PRO A 52 5.40 -12.27 6.43
C PRO A 52 5.22 -12.13 4.92
N LYS A 53 6.02 -12.87 4.14
CA LYS A 53 5.91 -12.88 2.68
C LYS A 53 4.55 -13.45 2.24
N LEU A 54 3.99 -12.90 1.16
CA LEU A 54 2.61 -13.19 0.74
C LEU A 54 2.35 -14.65 0.35
N PHE A 55 3.33 -15.28 -0.30
CA PHE A 55 3.21 -16.62 -0.89
C PHE A 55 3.87 -17.73 -0.06
N LEU A 56 3.85 -17.58 1.27
CA LEU A 56 4.26 -18.67 2.17
C LEU A 56 3.15 -19.71 2.29
N LEU A 57 3.53 -20.99 2.32
CA LEU A 57 2.63 -22.12 2.45
C LEU A 57 3.03 -23.00 3.64
N GLY A 58 2.07 -23.78 4.15
CA GLY A 58 2.30 -24.77 5.19
C GLY A 58 2.93 -24.20 6.47
N ARG A 59 3.99 -24.87 6.95
CA ARG A 59 4.64 -24.58 8.24
C ARG A 59 5.35 -23.23 8.25
N ASP A 60 5.95 -22.83 7.13
CA ASP A 60 6.68 -21.56 7.03
C ASP A 60 5.74 -20.35 7.17
N LYS A 61 4.53 -20.48 6.62
CA LYS A 61 3.47 -19.47 6.81
C LYS A 61 3.10 -19.37 8.28
N ALA A 62 2.86 -20.49 8.95
CA ALA A 62 2.46 -20.53 10.34
C ALA A 62 3.54 -19.91 11.25
N GLU A 63 4.81 -20.25 11.03
CA GLU A 63 5.94 -19.69 11.78
C GLU A 63 6.01 -18.17 11.61
N ALA A 64 6.04 -17.67 10.37
CA ALA A 64 6.14 -16.24 10.09
C ALA A 64 4.92 -15.46 10.62
N TYR A 65 3.71 -16.00 10.46
CA TYR A 65 2.50 -15.37 11.00
C TYR A 65 2.45 -15.38 12.52
N SER A 66 2.99 -16.41 13.18
CA SER A 66 3.04 -16.44 14.65
C SER A 66 3.89 -15.30 15.21
N THR A 67 5.08 -15.08 14.65
CA THR A 67 5.95 -13.95 15.02
C THR A 67 5.30 -12.62 14.65
N PHE A 68 4.66 -12.53 13.49
CA PHE A 68 3.94 -11.32 13.08
C PHE A 68 2.82 -10.94 14.04
N MET A 69 2.01 -11.88 14.50
CA MET A 69 0.90 -11.60 15.42
C MET A 69 1.38 -11.19 16.81
N LYS A 70 2.54 -11.67 17.27
CA LYS A 70 3.15 -11.22 18.53
C LYS A 70 3.53 -9.72 18.49
N ILE A 71 3.95 -9.24 17.32
CA ILE A 71 4.46 -7.87 17.15
C ILE A 71 3.35 -6.92 16.69
N ASN A 72 2.39 -7.44 15.91
CA ASN A 72 1.32 -6.67 15.35
C ASN A 72 0.24 -6.40 16.40
N LYS A 73 0.21 -5.15 16.90
CA LYS A 73 -0.80 -4.67 17.86
C LYS A 73 -1.94 -3.90 17.19
N SER A 74 -2.01 -3.91 15.86
CA SER A 74 -3.06 -3.21 15.13
C SER A 74 -4.43 -3.85 15.37
N THR A 75 -5.43 -3.03 15.63
CA THR A 75 -6.84 -3.45 15.73
C THR A 75 -7.55 -3.40 14.37
N ASP A 76 -6.95 -2.75 13.36
CA ASP A 76 -7.51 -2.64 12.02
C ASP A 76 -7.49 -4.00 11.30
N PHE A 77 -8.67 -4.42 10.82
CA PHE A 77 -8.89 -5.71 10.16
C PHE A 77 -7.92 -5.96 9.00
N PHE A 78 -7.63 -4.93 8.21
CA PHE A 78 -6.73 -5.08 7.08
C PHE A 78 -5.28 -5.24 7.55
N GLU A 79 -4.86 -4.61 8.65
CA GLU A 79 -3.46 -4.63 9.05
C GLU A 79 -3.01 -5.93 9.72
N GLN A 80 -3.97 -6.73 10.17
CA GLN A 80 -3.78 -8.09 10.72
C GLN A 80 -3.21 -9.10 9.72
N SER A 81 -3.23 -8.81 8.42
CA SER A 81 -2.67 -9.69 7.41
C SER A 81 -1.60 -9.01 6.57
N SER A 82 -0.65 -9.80 6.05
CA SER A 82 0.23 -9.35 4.97
C SER A 82 -0.55 -8.92 3.72
N TRP A 83 -1.74 -9.51 3.51
CA TRP A 83 -2.63 -9.18 2.39
C TRP A 83 -3.42 -7.88 2.57
N GLY A 84 -3.35 -7.27 3.76
CA GLY A 84 -4.12 -6.10 4.15
C GLY A 84 -4.12 -4.94 3.17
N MET A 85 -2.93 -4.56 2.73
CA MET A 85 -2.75 -3.44 1.82
C MET A 85 -3.46 -3.69 0.49
N TYR A 86 -3.35 -4.91 -0.04
CA TYR A 86 -4.00 -5.31 -1.29
C TYR A 86 -5.52 -5.32 -1.15
N MET A 87 -6.03 -5.86 -0.04
CA MET A 87 -7.46 -5.85 0.25
C MET A 87 -8.00 -4.43 0.42
N LYS A 88 -7.26 -3.51 1.06
CA LYS A 88 -7.61 -2.08 1.12
C LYS A 88 -7.74 -1.48 -0.28
N VAL A 89 -6.82 -1.78 -1.20
CA VAL A 89 -6.87 -1.28 -2.58
C VAL A 89 -8.07 -1.85 -3.32
N ILE A 90 -8.29 -3.17 -3.27
CA ILE A 90 -9.43 -3.83 -3.90
C ILE A 90 -10.74 -3.24 -3.37
N TRP A 91 -10.86 -3.08 -2.06
CA TRP A 91 -12.04 -2.50 -1.42
C TRP A 91 -12.30 -1.07 -1.91
N ARG A 92 -11.26 -0.23 -2.04
CA ARG A 92 -11.39 1.13 -2.59
C ARG A 92 -11.87 1.13 -4.05
N ILE A 93 -11.37 0.21 -4.88
CA ILE A 93 -11.81 0.07 -6.28
C ILE A 93 -13.29 -0.31 -6.33
N VAL A 94 -13.70 -1.31 -5.54
CA VAL A 94 -15.10 -1.75 -5.47
C VAL A 94 -16.00 -0.62 -4.97
N ALA A 95 -15.60 0.06 -3.89
CA ALA A 95 -16.32 1.21 -3.36
C ALA A 95 -16.48 2.32 -4.41
N PHE A 96 -15.41 2.63 -5.15
CA PHE A 96 -15.44 3.64 -6.22
C PHE A 96 -16.42 3.27 -7.34
N LEU A 97 -16.36 2.03 -7.86
CA LEU A 97 -17.29 1.57 -8.89
C LEU A 97 -18.73 1.56 -8.41
N SER A 98 -18.96 1.15 -7.15
CA SER A 98 -20.29 1.18 -6.54
C SER A 98 -20.83 2.60 -6.42
N ALA A 99 -19.98 3.57 -6.05
CA ALA A 99 -20.36 4.97 -5.96
C ALA A 99 -20.76 5.56 -7.33
N ILE A 100 -20.01 5.23 -8.40
CA ILE A 100 -20.40 5.63 -9.76
C ILE A 100 -21.76 5.07 -10.13
N LYS A 101 -22.00 3.76 -9.89
CA LYS A 101 -23.26 3.12 -10.23
C LYS A 101 -24.43 3.72 -9.45
N LEU A 102 -24.26 3.94 -8.15
CA LEU A 102 -25.25 4.62 -7.32
C LEU A 102 -25.51 6.05 -7.81
N GLY A 103 -24.46 6.78 -8.21
CA GLY A 103 -24.61 8.12 -8.79
C GLY A 103 -25.38 8.13 -10.11
N VAL A 104 -25.13 7.17 -11.00
CA VAL A 104 -25.91 7.01 -12.24
C VAL A 104 -27.36 6.71 -11.91
N VAL A 105 -27.63 5.71 -11.08
CA VAL A 105 -29.01 5.37 -10.69
C VAL A 105 -29.71 6.56 -10.04
N ALA A 106 -29.06 7.26 -9.13
CA ALA A 106 -29.59 8.47 -8.51
C ALA A 106 -29.92 9.55 -9.56
N TYR A 107 -29.02 9.78 -10.53
CA TYR A 107 -29.27 10.70 -11.64
C TYR A 107 -30.48 10.29 -12.48
N GLU A 108 -30.63 9.01 -12.81
CA GLU A 108 -31.80 8.52 -13.55
C GLU A 108 -33.10 8.68 -12.76
N THR A 109 -33.05 8.54 -11.43
CA THR A 109 -34.24 8.72 -10.57
C THR A 109 -34.62 10.19 -10.37
N VAL A 110 -33.64 11.10 -10.33
CA VAL A 110 -33.87 12.53 -10.05
C VAL A 110 -34.18 13.31 -11.32
N VAL A 111 -33.58 12.94 -12.46
CA VAL A 111 -33.80 13.62 -13.74
C VAL A 111 -34.83 12.86 -14.57
N PRO A 112 -36.03 13.43 -14.80
CA PRO A 112 -37.06 12.80 -15.61
C PRO A 112 -36.56 12.51 -17.02
N GLU A 113 -37.00 11.37 -17.55
CA GLU A 113 -36.50 10.81 -18.81
C GLU A 113 -36.63 11.81 -19.99
N GLU A 114 -37.67 12.64 -19.99
CA GLU A 114 -37.91 13.68 -20.99
C GLU A 114 -36.77 14.72 -21.10
N LYS A 115 -36.18 15.13 -19.97
CA LYS A 115 -35.05 16.08 -19.96
C LYS A 115 -33.75 15.40 -20.40
N ARG A 116 -33.62 14.09 -20.14
CA ARG A 116 -32.47 13.27 -20.53
C ARG A 116 -32.48 12.98 -22.04
N LEU A 117 -33.65 12.65 -22.60
CA LEU A 117 -33.85 12.45 -24.04
C LEU A 117 -33.65 13.76 -24.83
N HIS A 118 -34.14 14.89 -24.31
CA HIS A 118 -33.99 16.19 -24.97
C HIS A 118 -32.52 16.57 -25.21
N TYR A 119 -31.59 16.15 -24.35
CA TYR A 119 -30.16 16.35 -24.57
C TYR A 119 -29.55 15.28 -25.51
N LYS A 120 -29.95 14.01 -25.37
CA LYS A 120 -29.48 12.89 -26.20
C LYS A 120 -29.88 13.02 -27.69
N TYR A 121 -31.06 13.57 -27.97
CA TYR A 121 -31.62 13.72 -29.33
C TYR A 121 -31.63 15.16 -29.85
N ARG A 122 -30.99 16.11 -29.14
CA ARG A 122 -30.98 17.54 -29.51
C ARG A 122 -30.46 17.82 -30.91
N HIS A 123 -29.57 16.98 -31.43
CA HIS A 123 -28.92 17.13 -32.74
C HIS A 123 -29.55 16.30 -33.87
N HIS A 124 -30.59 15.49 -33.59
CA HIS A 124 -31.22 14.66 -34.62
C HIS A 124 -32.33 15.37 -35.42
N GLY A 125 -32.59 16.67 -35.16
CA GLY A 125 -33.64 17.46 -35.81
C GLY A 125 -33.21 18.31 -37.01
N ASP A 126 -31.90 18.45 -37.28
CA ASP A 126 -31.38 19.38 -38.32
C ASP A 126 -31.14 18.72 -39.69
N HIS A 127 -31.70 17.53 -39.92
CA HIS A 127 -31.59 16.80 -41.19
C HIS A 127 -32.97 16.49 -41.77
N HIS A 128 -33.79 17.49 -42.05
CA HIS A 128 -34.92 17.39 -42.98
C HIS A 128 -35.21 18.73 -43.64
#